data_AF-A0A444XNK6-F1
#
_entry.id   AF-A0A444XNK6-F1
#
_cell.length_a   1.000
_cell.length_b   1.000
_cell.length_c   1.000
_cell.angle_alpha   90.00
_cell.angle_beta   90.00
_cell.angle_gamma   90.00
#
_symmetry.space_group_name_H-M   'P 1'
#
loop_
_entity.id
_entity.type
_entity.pdbx_description
1 polymer ?
#
loop_
_entity_poly.entity_id
_entity_poly.type
_entity_poly.pdbx_seq_one_letter_code
_entity_poly.pdbx_strand_id
1 'polypeptide(L)'
;MNEHEVMVEVFGPERHGRVRGYGAGVTPTQLWGPRSFIFSDLQTKLQCAEKKYEDSKIEVEDLKKKVDHMAGILEQLLDGRLPIIQSDNNPTSLD
;
A
#
# COMPACT_ATOMS: atom_id res chain seq x y z
N MET A 1 -6.74 -15.26 42.54
CA MET A 1 -7.43 -14.32 41.64
C MET A 1 -6.53 -13.11 41.50
N ASN A 2 -6.08 -12.79 40.28
CA ASN A 2 -5.17 -11.68 40.03
C ASN A 2 -5.97 -10.35 40.05
N GLU A 3 -5.40 -9.27 40.58
CA GLU A 3 -6.05 -7.94 40.64
C GLU A 3 -6.50 -7.45 39.26
N HIS A 4 -5.69 -7.75 38.24
CA HIS A 4 -5.99 -7.45 36.84
C HIS A 4 -7.19 -8.24 36.32
N GLU A 5 -7.36 -9.48 36.78
CA GLU A 5 -8.44 -10.37 36.37
C GLU A 5 -9.78 -9.94 37.00
N VAL A 6 -9.75 -9.55 38.29
CA VAL A 6 -10.89 -8.95 38.99
C VAL A 6 -11.30 -7.62 38.33
N MET A 7 -10.32 -6.81 37.93
CA MET A 7 -10.57 -5.54 37.28
C MET A 7 -11.24 -5.75 35.90
N VAL A 8 -10.79 -6.71 35.10
CA VAL A 8 -11.45 -7.05 33.82
C VAL A 8 -12.83 -7.65 34.02
N GLU A 9 -13.08 -8.42 35.09
CA GLU A 9 -14.41 -8.97 35.37
C GLU A 9 -15.41 -7.89 35.80
N VAL A 10 -14.99 -6.99 36.70
CA VAL A 10 -15.85 -5.91 37.23
C VAL A 10 -16.06 -4.80 36.20
N PHE A 11 -15.02 -4.46 35.45
CA PHE A 11 -15.02 -3.31 34.56
C PHE A 11 -15.16 -3.72 33.08
N GLY A 12 -14.91 -4.97 32.69
CA GLY A 12 -14.82 -5.38 31.28
C GLY A 12 -13.46 -5.00 30.66
N PRO A 13 -13.10 -5.59 29.50
CA PRO A 13 -11.80 -5.38 28.87
C PRO A 13 -11.62 -3.90 28.50
N GLU A 14 -10.65 -3.27 29.15
CA GLU A 14 -10.37 -1.85 28.97
C GLU A 14 -9.86 -1.58 27.55
N ARG A 15 -10.52 -0.63 26.86
CA ARG A 15 -10.06 -0.13 25.56
C ARG A 15 -9.35 1.20 25.78
N HIS A 16 -8.10 1.29 25.33
CA HIS A 16 -7.29 2.49 25.42
C HIS A 16 -8.07 3.72 24.93
N GLY A 17 -8.17 4.76 25.78
CA GLY A 17 -8.78 6.05 25.43
C GLY A 17 -10.22 6.27 25.90
N ARG A 18 -10.87 5.31 26.57
CA ARG A 18 -12.22 5.51 27.14
C ARG A 18 -12.14 5.83 28.63
N VAL A 19 -12.18 7.11 28.99
CA VAL A 19 -12.42 7.53 30.38
C VAL A 19 -13.87 7.17 30.73
N ARG A 20 -14.07 6.32 31.75
CA ARG A 20 -15.40 6.08 32.32
C ARG A 20 -15.77 7.26 33.20
N GLY A 21 -16.55 8.19 32.68
CA GLY A 21 -17.30 9.12 33.52
C GLY A 21 -18.42 8.35 34.20
N TYR A 22 -18.28 8.01 35.48
CA TYR A 22 -19.40 7.53 36.28
C TYR A 22 -20.18 8.76 36.78
N GLY A 23 -21.48 8.84 36.46
CA GLY A 23 -22.39 9.90 36.93
C GLY A 23 -23.34 10.40 35.83
N ALA A 24 -24.41 11.11 36.22
CA ALA A 24 -25.37 11.78 35.32
C ALA A 24 -24.79 13.06 34.67
N GLY A 25 -23.48 13.08 34.41
CA GLY A 25 -22.77 14.21 33.81
C GLY A 25 -22.81 14.17 32.28
N VAL A 26 -22.41 15.29 31.66
CA VAL A 26 -22.27 15.39 30.20
C VAL A 26 -21.28 14.34 29.69
N THR A 27 -21.74 13.46 28.80
CA THR A 27 -20.88 12.47 28.16
C THR A 27 -19.95 13.17 27.18
N PRO A 28 -18.73 12.64 26.95
CA PRO A 28 -17.84 13.14 25.90
C PRO A 28 -18.54 13.34 24.54
N THR A 29 -19.44 12.42 24.16
CA THR A 29 -20.23 12.52 22.92
C THR A 29 -21.21 13.69 22.92
N GLN A 30 -21.75 14.08 24.08
CA GLN A 30 -22.61 15.28 24.20
C GLN A 30 -21.78 16.57 24.16
N LEU A 31 -20.55 16.55 24.69
CA LEU A 31 -19.69 17.74 24.73
C LEU A 31 -19.02 18.03 23.38
N TRP A 32 -18.52 17.01 22.71
CA TRP A 32 -17.77 17.12 21.46
C TRP A 32 -18.55 16.62 20.23
N GLY A 33 -19.83 16.25 20.42
CA GLY A 33 -20.69 15.69 19.39
C GLY A 33 -20.26 14.28 18.94
N PRO A 34 -21.01 13.66 18.00
CA PRO A 34 -20.63 12.40 17.35
C PRO A 34 -19.39 12.53 16.43
N ARG A 35 -18.61 13.61 16.54
CA ARG A 35 -17.52 13.94 15.62
C ARG A 35 -16.14 14.01 16.30
N SER A 36 -15.96 13.38 17.45
CA SER A 36 -14.63 13.16 18.03
C SER A 36 -13.73 12.23 17.19
N PHE A 37 -14.19 11.77 16.04
CA PHE A 37 -13.44 10.88 15.17
C PHE A 37 -12.63 11.69 14.16
N ILE A 38 -11.39 12.00 14.50
CA ILE A 38 -10.29 12.37 13.56
C ILE A 38 -9.98 11.18 12.62
N PHE A 39 -10.91 10.23 12.46
CA PHE A 39 -10.75 8.99 11.73
C PHE A 39 -11.04 9.15 10.24
N SER A 40 -11.84 10.14 9.82
CA SER A 40 -12.17 10.36 8.40
C SER A 40 -10.93 10.63 7.57
N ASP A 41 -10.08 11.55 8.03
CA ASP A 41 -8.92 12.02 7.26
C ASP A 41 -7.82 10.97 7.26
N LEU A 42 -7.62 10.29 8.39
CA LEU A 42 -6.69 9.16 8.52
C LEU A 42 -7.12 7.97 7.66
N GLN A 43 -8.42 7.63 7.68
CA GLN A 43 -8.97 6.53 6.88
C GLN A 43 -8.90 6.84 5.38
N THR A 44 -9.17 8.08 4.98
CA THR A 44 -9.04 8.51 3.58
C THR A 44 -7.58 8.47 3.12
N LYS A 45 -6.64 8.91 3.97
CA LYS A 45 -5.20 8.82 3.69
C LYS A 45 -4.72 7.37 3.59
N LEU A 46 -5.22 6.50 4.46
CA LEU A 46 -4.90 5.06 4.43
C LEU A 46 -5.37 4.43 3.13
N GLN A 47 -6.64 4.61 2.75
CA GLN A 47 -7.17 4.09 1.49
C GLN A 47 -6.43 4.63 0.27
N CYS A 48 -6.05 5.92 0.28
CA CYS A 48 -5.26 6.51 -0.80
C CYS A 48 -3.86 5.89 -0.89
N ALA A 49 -3.21 5.64 0.24
CA ALA A 49 -1.90 5.01 0.28
C ALA A 49 -1.95 3.54 -0.18
N GLU A 50 -2.96 2.79 0.27
CA GLU A 50 -3.20 1.40 -0.16
C GLU A 50 -3.42 1.31 -1.67
N LYS A 51 -4.25 2.19 -2.23
CA LYS A 51 -4.49 2.22 -3.67
C LYS A 51 -3.20 2.51 -4.45
N LYS A 52 -2.43 3.52 -4.04
CA LYS A 52 -1.14 3.85 -4.69
C LYS A 52 -0.14 2.70 -4.62
N TYR A 53 -0.14 1.94 -3.53
CA TYR A 53 0.70 0.77 -3.38
C TYR A 53 0.32 -0.33 -4.37
N GLU A 54 -0.97 -0.65 -4.49
CA GLU A 54 -1.43 -1.66 -5.46
C GLU A 54 -1.17 -1.24 -6.91
N ASP A 55 -1.43 0.03 -7.25
CA ASP A 55 -1.14 0.56 -8.59
C ASP A 55 0.37 0.43 -8.92
N SER A 56 1.25 0.82 -7.98
CA SER A 56 2.70 0.71 -8.14
C SER A 56 3.18 -0.74 -8.21
N LYS A 57 2.56 -1.65 -7.47
CA LYS A 57 2.88 -3.08 -7.50
C LYS A 57 2.59 -3.70 -8.87
N ILE A 58 1.47 -3.32 -9.50
CA ILE A 58 1.12 -3.77 -10.85
C ILE A 58 2.16 -3.26 -11.87
N GLU A 59 2.58 -1.99 -11.76
CA GLU A 59 3.59 -1.39 -12.63
C GLU A 59 4.96 -2.09 -12.49
N VAL A 60 5.38 -2.38 -11.25
CA VAL A 60 6.63 -3.12 -10.99
C VAL A 60 6.57 -4.53 -11.59
N GLU A 61 5.43 -5.22 -11.50
CA GLU A 61 5.25 -6.55 -12.09
C GLU A 61 5.34 -6.50 -13.62
N ASP A 62 4.77 -5.48 -14.26
CA ASP A 62 4.86 -5.28 -15.72
C ASP A 62 6.30 -4.97 -16.17
N LEU A 63 6.98 -4.08 -15.46
CA LEU A 63 8.39 -3.76 -15.72
C LEU A 63 9.28 -4.99 -15.55
N LYS A 64 9.04 -5.80 -14.52
CA LYS A 64 9.77 -7.06 -14.31
C LYS A 64 9.63 -8.00 -15.50
N LYS A 65 8.41 -8.20 -16.01
CA LYS A 65 8.17 -9.03 -17.20
C LYS A 65 8.93 -8.52 -18.43
N LYS A 66 8.98 -7.20 -18.63
CA LYS A 66 9.74 -6.59 -19.74
C LYS A 66 11.25 -6.83 -19.60
N VAL A 67 11.77 -6.71 -18.37
CA VAL A 67 13.19 -6.99 -18.08
C VAL A 67 13.51 -8.46 -18.32
N ASP A 68 12.68 -9.38 -17.83
CA ASP A 68 12.85 -10.82 -18.05
C ASP A 68 12.80 -11.17 -19.55
N HIS A 69 11.90 -10.53 -20.30
CA HIS A 69 11.83 -10.70 -21.74
C HIS A 69 13.09 -10.21 -22.46
N MET A 70 13.59 -9.02 -22.12
CA MET A 70 14.84 -8.50 -22.70
C MET A 70 16.04 -9.37 -22.35
N ALA A 71 16.14 -9.85 -21.11
CA ALA A 71 17.18 -10.78 -20.70
C ALA A 71 17.17 -12.04 -21.57
N GLY A 72 15.99 -12.63 -21.81
CA GLY A 72 15.85 -13.79 -22.68
C GLY A 72 16.22 -13.52 -24.14
N ILE A 73 15.94 -12.34 -24.68
CA ILE A 73 16.38 -11.94 -26.04
C ILE A 73 17.91 -11.84 -26.10
N LEU A 74 18.53 -11.21 -25.10
CA LEU A 74 19.99 -11.05 -25.04
C LEU A 74 20.70 -12.40 -24.93
N GLU A 75 20.18 -13.32 -24.13
CA GLU A 75 20.69 -14.71 -24.07
C GLU A 75 20.62 -15.40 -25.43
N GLN A 76 19.48 -15.30 -26.13
CA GLN A 76 19.33 -15.88 -27.47
C GLN A 76 20.30 -15.26 -28.50
N LEU A 77 20.59 -13.97 -28.40
CA LEU A 77 21.53 -13.29 -29.27
C LEU A 77 22.98 -13.72 -28.99
N LEU A 78 23.35 -13.84 -27.71
CA LEU A 78 24.67 -14.31 -27.29
C LEU A 78 24.89 -15.79 -27.66
N ASP A 79 23.85 -16.60 -27.61
CA ASP A 79 23.86 -18.00 -28.06
C ASP A 79 23.86 -18.15 -29.60
N GLY A 80 23.86 -17.04 -30.35
CA GLY A 80 23.86 -17.04 -31.81
C GLY A 80 22.58 -17.58 -32.45
N ARG A 81 21.47 -17.64 -31.70
CA ARG A 81 20.19 -18.22 -32.16
C ARG A 81 19.32 -17.24 -32.95
N LEU A 82 19.62 -15.94 -32.88
CA LEU A 82 18.91 -14.90 -33.64
C LEU A 82 19.86 -14.25 -34.66
N PRO A 83 19.44 -14.04 -35.93
CA PRO A 83 20.28 -13.37 -36.92
C PRO A 83 20.45 -11.88 -36.56
N ILE A 84 21.69 -11.39 -36.57
CA ILE A 84 21.98 -9.95 -36.47
C ILE A 84 21.49 -9.29 -37.76
N ILE A 85 20.37 -8.58 -37.70
CA ILE A 85 19.93 -7.73 -38.81
C ILE A 85 20.82 -6.48 -38.77
N GLN A 86 21.88 -6.46 -39.58
CA GLN A 86 22.63 -5.24 -39.85
C GLN A 86 21.71 -4.30 -40.65
N SER A 87 21.39 -3.14 -40.06
CA SER A 87 20.71 -2.06 -40.78
C SER A 87 21.70 -1.47 -41.78
N ASP A 88 21.61 -1.89 -43.04
CA ASP A 88 22.37 -1.32 -44.15
C ASP A 88 21.93 0.14 -44.39
N ASN A 89 22.45 1.05 -43.58
CA ASN A 89 22.39 2.49 -43.85
C ASN A 89 23.43 2.80 -44.93
N ASN A 90 23.14 2.42 -46.18
CA ASN A 90 23.87 2.91 -47.34
C ASN A 90 23.26 4.27 -47.75
N PRO A 91 23.95 5.41 -47.54
CA PRO A 91 23.49 6.65 -48.13
C PRO A 91 23.70 6.53 -49.65
N THR A 92 22.62 6.25 -50.39
CA THR A 92 22.60 6.31 -51.85
C THR A 92 23.24 7.63 -52.29
N SER A 93 24.43 7.55 -52.89
CA SER A 93 25.06 8.67 -53.57
C SER A 93 24.17 9.07 -54.74
N LEU A 94 23.60 10.27 -54.67
CA LEU A 94 23.04 10.94 -55.84
C LEU A 94 24.21 11.42 -56.69
N ASP A 95 24.49 10.73 -57.80
CA ASP A 95 25.17 11.29 -58.96
C ASP A 95 24.12 11.75 -59.99
#